data_AF-A0A382DKJ5-F1
#
_entry.id   AF-A0A382DKJ5-F1
#
_cell.length_a   1.000
_cell.length_b   1.000
_cell.length_c   1.000
_cell.angle_alpha   90.00
_cell.angle_beta   90.00
_cell.angle_gamma   90.00
#
_symmetry.space_group_name_H-M   'P 1'
#
loop_
_entity.id
_entity.type
_entity.pdbx_description
1 polymer ?
#
loop_
_entity_poly.entity_id
_entity_poly.type
_entity_poly.pdbx_seq_one_letter_code
_entity_poly.pdbx_strand_id
1 'polypeptide(L)' 'MMKQAQEMQDKMSEVQEKLSQLQVTGAAGGGMIEVTMTGKNEMRRVKIDPELTG' A
#
# COMPACT_ATOMS: atom_id res chain seq x y z
N MET A 1 -31.36 10.17 9.58
CA MET A 1 -30.77 8.82 9.39
C MET A 1 -30.06 8.71 8.04
N MET A 2 -30.74 8.93 6.89
CA MET A 2 -30.11 8.84 5.56
C MET A 2 -28.90 9.77 5.36
N LYS A 3 -28.94 11.00 5.91
CA LYS A 3 -27.84 11.96 5.81
C LYS A 3 -26.54 11.46 6.49
N GLN A 4 -26.66 10.82 7.64
CA GLN A 4 -25.51 10.24 8.36
C GLN A 4 -24.95 9.01 7.62
N ALA A 5 -25.82 8.21 7.01
CA ALA A 5 -25.40 7.08 6.18
C ALA A 5 -24.65 7.54 4.91
N GLN A 6 -25.11 8.62 4.28
CA GLN A 6 -24.42 9.23 3.12
C GLN A 6 -23.03 9.75 3.51
N GLU A 7 -22.95 10.54 4.60
CA GLU A 7 -21.66 11.06 5.11
C GLU A 7 -20.67 9.93 5.44
N MET A 8 -21.16 8.80 5.99
CA MET A 8 -20.35 7.62 6.25
C MET A 8 -19.86 6.95 4.96
N GLN A 9 -20.72 6.84 3.95
CA GLN A 9 -20.37 6.23 2.66
C GLN A 9 -19.31 7.05 1.91
N ASP A 10 -19.44 8.37 1.92
CA ASP A 10 -18.47 9.28 1.30
C ASP A 10 -17.13 9.19 2.04
N LYS A 11 -17.15 9.23 3.37
CA LYS A 11 -15.94 9.10 4.21
C LYS A 11 -15.25 7.75 4.01
N MET A 12 -16.00 6.66 3.87
CA MET A 12 -15.43 5.34 3.61
C MET A 12 -14.77 5.29 2.23
N SER A 13 -15.39 5.87 1.21
CA SER A 13 -14.81 5.97 -0.14
C SER A 13 -13.49 6.74 -0.11
N GLU A 14 -13.45 7.87 0.60
CA GLU A 14 -12.22 8.68 0.75
C GLU A 14 -11.12 7.90 1.49
N VAL A 15 -11.45 7.19 2.58
CA VAL A 15 -10.50 6.33 3.30
C VAL A 15 -9.97 5.22 2.39
N GLN A 16 -10.85 4.60 1.60
CA GLN A 16 -10.47 3.56 0.66
C GLN A 16 -9.52 4.09 -0.43
N GLU A 17 -9.72 5.31 -0.95
CA GLU A 17 -8.76 5.92 -1.88
C GLU A 17 -7.43 6.25 -1.20
N LYS A 18 -7.45 6.78 0.02
CA LYS A 18 -6.21 7.06 0.76
C LYS A 18 -5.39 5.79 1.00
N LEU A 19 -6.04 4.68 1.35
CA LEU A 19 -5.35 3.40 1.55
C LEU A 19 -4.73 2.83 0.26
N SER A 20 -5.34 3.07 -0.91
CA SER A 20 -4.78 2.59 -2.19
C SER A 20 -3.59 3.42 -2.67
N GLN A 21 -3.51 4.68 -2.22
CA GLN A 21 -2.41 5.60 -2.53
C GLN A 21 -1.27 5.53 -1.52
N LEU A 22 -1.56 5.24 -0.25
CA LEU A 22 -0.55 5.14 0.80
C LEU A 22 0.40 3.98 0.47
N GLN A 23 1.71 4.25 0.46
CA GLN A 23 2.75 3.28 0.15
C GLN A 23 3.65 3.04 1.36
N VAL A 24 3.99 1.78 1.58
CA VAL A 24 4.94 1.32 2.60
C VAL A 24 5.99 0.47 1.91
N THR A 25 7.26 0.74 2.21
CA THR A 25 8.38 -0.05 1.69
C THR A 25 9.02 -0.84 2.82
N GLY A 26 9.06 -2.16 2.67
CA GLY A 26 9.80 -3.06 3.54
C GLY A 26 11.11 -3.48 2.87
N ALA A 27 12.12 -3.75 3.69
CA ALA A 27 13.43 -4.22 3.22
C ALA A 27 13.85 -5.50 3.96
N ALA A 28 14.54 -6.39 3.25
CA ALA A 28 15.11 -7.62 3.77
C ALA A 28 16.50 -7.89 3.16
N GLY A 29 17.25 -8.83 3.73
CA GLY A 29 18.59 -9.18 3.24
C GLY A 29 19.54 -7.98 3.27
N GLY A 30 19.53 -7.18 4.34
CA GLY A 30 20.38 -5.98 4.44
C GLY A 30 20.01 -4.84 3.49
N GLY A 31 18.83 -4.87 2.86
CA GLY A 31 18.41 -3.89 1.86
C GLY A 31 18.51 -4.39 0.42
N MET A 32 19.03 -5.60 0.20
CA MET A 32 19.12 -6.21 -1.13
C MET A 32 17.75 -6.59 -1.70
N ILE A 33 16.73 -6.75 -0.84
CA ILE A 33 15.34 -6.95 -1.27
C ILE A 33 14.51 -5.80 -0.72
N GLU A 34 13.84 -5.06 -1.59
CA GLU A 34 12.89 -4.02 -1.23
C GLU A 34 11.53 -4.31 -1.88
N VAL A 35 10.46 -4.24 -1.09
CA VAL A 35 9.08 -4.42 -1.56
C VAL A 35 8.26 -3.22 -1.15
N THR A 36 7.64 -2.55 -2.11
CA THR A 36 6.69 -1.46 -1.88
C THR A 36 5.27 -1.99 -2.07
N MET A 37 4.44 -1.81 -1.06
CA MET A 37 3.02 -2.21 -1.04
C MET A 37 2.14 -1.02 -0.68
N THR A 38 0.85 -1.10 -1.01
CA THR A 38 -0.14 -0.13 -0.55
C THR A 38 -0.74 -0.50 0.79
N GLY A 39 -1.46 0.45 1.41
CA GLY A 39 -2.29 0.20 2.59
C GLY A 39 -3.45 -0.79 2.34
N LYS A 40 -3.69 -1.20 1.10
CA LYS A 40 -4.63 -2.29 0.71
C LYS A 40 -3.94 -3.63 0.45
N ASN A 41 -2.66 -3.76 0.80
CA ASN A 41 -1.85 -4.93 0.50
C ASN A 41 -1.63 -5.18 -1.01
N GLU A 42 -1.81 -4.16 -1.86
CA GLU A 42 -1.45 -4.28 -3.28
C GLU A 42 0.05 -4.06 -3.45
N MET A 43 0.75 -4.99 -4.09
CA MET A 43 2.16 -4.85 -4.41
C MET A 43 2.34 -3.84 -5.56
N ARG A 44 3.18 -2.82 -5.35
CA ARG A 44 3.48 -1.78 -6.35
C ARG A 44 4.85 -1.99 -7.00
N ARG A 45 5.83 -2.42 -6.21
CA ARG A 45 7.20 -2.59 -6.69
C ARG A 45 7.92 -3.67 -5.90
N VAL A 46 8.77 -4.41 -6.61
CA VAL A 46 9.78 -5.29 -6.03
C VAL A 46 11.10 -4.92 -6.65
N LYS A 47 12.13 -4.76 -5.82
CA LYS A 47 13.52 -4.59 -6.22
C LYS A 47 14.32 -5.70 -5.55
N ILE A 48 15.10 -6.41 -6.35
CA ILE A 48 16.01 -7.46 -5.88
C ILE A 48 17.38 -7.11 -6.44
N ASP A 49 18.38 -7.08 -5.57
CA ASP A 49 19.76 -6.87 -5.97
C ASP A 49 20.26 -8.06 -6.81
N PRO A 50 20.81 -7.83 -8.02
CA PRO A 50 21.36 -8.88 -8.84
C PRO A 50 22.42 -9.75 -8.14
N GLU A 51 23.15 -9.19 -7.16
CA GLU A 51 24.16 -9.92 -6.37
C GLU A 51 23.57 -11.12 -5.61
N LEU A 52 22.26 -11.14 -5.35
CA LEU A 52 21.58 -12.29 -4.73
C LEU A 52 21.30 -13.44 -5.70
N THR A 53 21.40 -13.19 -7.01
CA THR A 53 21.05 -14.15 -8.07
C THR A 53 22.25 -14.58 -8.94
N GLY A 54 23.43 -13.99 -8.68
CA GLY A 54 24.68 -14.23 -9.41
C GLY A 54 25.56 -15.30 -8.78
#